data_AF-A0A382ZXR5-F1
#
_entry.id   AF-A0A382ZXR5-F1
#
_cell.length_a   1.000
_cell.length_b   1.000
_cell.length_c   1.000
_cell.angle_alpha   90.00
_cell.angle_beta   90.00
_cell.angle_gamma   90.00
#
_symmetry.space_group_name_H-M   'P 1'
#
loop_
_entity.id
_entity.type
_entity.pdbx_description
1 polymer ?
#
loop_
_entity_poly.entity_id
_entity_poly.type
_entity_poly.pdbx_seq_one_letter_code
_entity_poly.pdbx_strand_id
1 'polypeptide(L)'
;MAALYVFLLAQPVYIATAKLVPTGDDNSISNIQGLASQFGFALPLQSGSSIAFADIYPEIVKSRKLTGILLDRKFNTRKYGQNQTLLAILARQNRLEKYGTDERFKRASKILQDDINVSKARLTSIITLDVGAFEP
;
A
#
# COMPACT_ATOMS: atom_id res chain seq x y z
N MET A 1 27.38 -25.36 7.31
CA MET A 1 27.31 -24.58 6.05
C MET A 1 25.87 -24.44 5.51
N ALA A 2 24.85 -24.20 6.36
CA ALA A 2 23.45 -24.08 5.90
C ALA A 2 22.93 -22.62 5.91
N ALA A 3 23.40 -21.78 6.84
CA ALA A 3 22.98 -20.39 6.95
C ALA A 3 23.40 -19.51 5.75
N LEU A 4 24.53 -19.82 5.11
CA LEU A 4 25.04 -19.07 3.95
C LEU A 4 24.18 -19.27 2.69
N TYR A 5 23.59 -20.47 2.52
CA TYR A 5 22.73 -20.80 1.37
C TYR A 5 21.39 -20.06 1.43
N VAL A 6 20.82 -19.88 2.62
CA VAL A 6 19.52 -19.19 2.80
C VAL A 6 19.62 -17.71 2.40
N PHE A 7 20.74 -17.05 2.74
CA PHE A 7 20.98 -15.65 2.38
C PHE A 7 21.21 -15.46 0.87
N LEU A 8 21.77 -16.46 0.18
CA LEU A 8 22.00 -16.41 -1.27
C LEU A 8 20.73 -16.66 -2.11
N LEU A 9 19.71 -17.30 -1.53
CA LEU A 9 18.43 -17.61 -2.18
C LEU A 9 17.35 -16.56 -1.89
N ALA A 10 17.51 -15.75 -0.85
CA ALA A 10 16.58 -14.68 -0.54
C ALA A 10 16.76 -13.53 -1.54
N GLN A 11 15.69 -13.20 -2.28
CA GLN A 11 15.68 -12.02 -3.12
C GLN A 11 15.79 -10.77 -2.23
N PRO A 12 16.65 -9.79 -2.55
CA PRO A 12 16.75 -8.58 -1.74
C PRO A 12 15.39 -7.88 -1.70
N VAL A 13 14.94 -7.55 -0.49
CA VAL A 13 13.72 -6.77 -0.28
C VAL A 13 14.14 -5.35 0.09
N TYR A 14 13.78 -4.40 -0.77
CA TYR A 14 13.92 -2.98 -0.55
C TYR A 14 12.69 -2.50 0.21
N ILE A 15 12.89 -1.78 1.31
CA ILE A 15 11.80 -1.26 2.13
C ILE A 15 11.85 0.26 2.05
N ALA A 16 10.77 0.86 1.54
CA ALA A 16 10.56 2.30 1.60
C ALA A 16 9.67 2.62 2.81
N THR A 17 10.11 3.54 3.66
CA THR A 17 9.39 3.96 4.87
C THR A 17 8.95 5.41 4.77
N ALA A 18 7.69 5.67 5.09
CA ALA A 18 7.14 7.01 5.25
C ALA A 18 6.48 7.16 6.64
N LYS A 19 6.71 8.31 7.30
CA LYS A 19 6.08 8.65 8.58
C LYS A 19 5.14 9.84 8.39
N LEU A 20 3.90 9.69 8.79
CA LEU A 20 2.86 10.71 8.69
C LEU A 20 2.45 11.16 10.09
N VAL A 21 2.50 12.47 10.32
CA VAL A 21 2.06 13.09 11.58
C VAL A 21 0.68 13.70 11.34
N PRO A 22 -0.39 13.14 11.90
CA PRO A 22 -1.73 13.70 11.74
C PRO A 22 -1.78 15.07 12.41
N THR A 23 -1.97 16.11 11.60
CA THR A 23 -2.16 17.49 12.06
C THR A 23 -3.55 17.91 11.61
N GLY A 24 -4.43 18.30 12.54
CA GLY A 24 -5.82 18.61 12.24
C GLY A 24 -6.25 19.94 12.86
N ASP A 25 -6.47 20.95 12.02
CA ASP A 25 -7.26 22.14 12.35
C ASP A 25 -8.74 21.88 11.97
N ASP A 26 -9.69 22.56 12.60
CA ASP A 26 -11.14 22.31 12.39
C ASP A 26 -11.60 22.40 10.91
N ASN A 27 -10.91 23.20 10.08
CA ASN A 27 -11.19 23.30 8.64
C ASN A 27 -10.74 22.10 7.79
N SER A 28 -9.93 21.19 8.35
CA SER A 28 -9.37 20.06 7.61
C SER A 28 -10.33 18.86 7.51
N ILE A 29 -11.29 18.74 8.43
CA ILE A 29 -12.20 17.58 8.54
C ILE A 29 -13.11 17.45 7.31
N SER A 30 -13.69 18.55 6.84
CA SER A 30 -14.60 18.57 5.69
C SER A 30 -13.91 18.11 4.40
N ASN A 31 -12.67 18.55 4.19
CA ASN A 31 -11.84 18.14 3.05
C ASN A 31 -11.55 16.63 3.08
N ILE A 32 -11.21 16.09 4.26
CA ILE A 32 -10.92 14.66 4.42
C ILE A 32 -12.17 13.81 4.28
N GLN A 33 -13.32 14.27 4.75
CA GLN A 33 -14.58 13.56 4.54
C GLN A 33 -14.91 13.45 3.04
N GLY A 34 -14.64 14.51 2.28
CA GLY A 34 -14.73 14.50 0.82
C GLY A 34 -13.74 13.51 0.16
N LEU A 35 -12.54 13.35 0.69
CA LEU A 35 -11.57 12.37 0.20
C LEU A 35 -11.97 10.93 0.56
N ALA A 36 -12.31 10.66 1.82
CA ALA A 36 -12.68 9.34 2.32
C ALA A 36 -13.90 8.77 1.59
N SER A 37 -14.89 9.60 1.27
CA SER A 37 -16.07 9.19 0.50
C SER A 37 -15.73 8.70 -0.91
N GLN A 38 -14.70 9.25 -1.55
CA GLN A 38 -14.21 8.77 -2.85
C GLN A 38 -13.57 7.38 -2.77
N PHE A 39 -13.21 6.93 -1.57
CA PHE A 39 -12.72 5.58 -1.27
C PHE A 39 -13.79 4.67 -0.65
N GLY A 40 -15.03 5.17 -0.49
CA GLY A 40 -16.17 4.39 0.01
C GLY A 40 -16.33 4.36 1.54
N PHE A 41 -15.67 5.27 2.25
CA PHE A 41 -15.75 5.33 3.72
C PHE A 41 -16.62 6.49 4.19
N ALA A 42 -17.50 6.23 5.17
CA ALA A 42 -18.29 7.24 5.86
C ALA A 42 -17.70 7.50 7.25
N LEU A 43 -17.43 8.77 7.57
CA LEU A 43 -16.83 9.16 8.84
C LEU A 43 -17.91 9.51 9.88
N PRO A 44 -17.78 9.03 11.13
CA PRO A 44 -18.64 9.49 12.22
C PRO A 44 -18.35 10.96 12.54
N LEU A 45 -19.41 11.76 12.67
CA LEU A 45 -19.37 13.15 13.09
C LEU A 45 -19.06 13.24 14.60
N GLN A 46 -17.87 12.81 15.03
CA GLN A 46 -17.48 12.97 16.43
C GLN A 46 -16.27 13.91 16.55
N SER A 47 -16.45 14.92 17.40
CA SER A 47 -15.58 16.04 17.70
C SER A 47 -14.26 15.58 18.32
N GLY A 48 -13.30 15.21 17.45
CA GLY A 48 -11.94 14.82 17.81
C GLY A 48 -11.08 14.76 16.54
N SER A 49 -10.75 15.94 15.99
CA SER A 49 -10.22 16.12 14.63
C SER A 49 -8.95 15.30 14.33
N SER A 50 -7.97 15.28 15.24
CA SER A 50 -6.68 14.60 15.00
C SER A 50 -6.72 13.08 15.13
N ILE A 51 -7.59 12.56 16.01
CA ILE A 51 -7.73 11.12 16.25
C ILE A 51 -8.47 10.46 15.08
N ALA A 52 -9.55 11.10 14.60
CA ALA A 52 -10.29 10.64 13.42
C ALA A 52 -9.40 10.58 12.17
N PHE A 53 -8.50 11.55 11.98
CA PHE A 53 -7.56 11.55 10.84
C PHE A 53 -6.63 10.34 10.86
N ALA A 54 -6.04 10.05 12.02
CA ALA A 54 -5.06 8.99 12.16
C ALA A 54 -5.65 7.59 11.88
N ASP A 55 -6.96 7.42 12.08
CA ASP A 55 -7.66 6.16 11.89
C ASP A 55 -8.07 5.90 10.43
N ILE A 56 -8.17 6.95 9.60
CA ILE A 56 -8.62 6.84 8.20
C ILE A 56 -7.48 6.46 7.25
N TYR A 57 -6.26 6.95 7.51
CA TYR A 57 -5.11 6.70 6.64
C TYR A 57 -4.87 5.20 6.37
N PRO A 58 -4.86 4.31 7.38
CA PRO A 58 -4.73 2.88 7.14
C PRO A 58 -5.82 2.32 6.20
N GLU A 59 -7.06 2.79 6.35
CA GLU A 59 -8.19 2.37 5.52
C GLU A 59 -8.05 2.83 4.06
N ILE A 60 -7.61 4.07 3.83
CA ILE A 60 -7.38 4.58 2.48
C ILE A 60 -6.24 3.82 1.80
N VAL A 61 -5.12 3.61 2.51
CA VAL A 61 -3.95 2.89 1.98
C VAL A 61 -4.32 1.46 1.60
N LYS A 62 -5.19 0.81 2.38
CA LYS A 62 -5.66 -0.56 2.11
C LYS A 62 -6.90 -0.63 1.21
N SER A 63 -7.39 0.51 0.73
CA SER A 63 -8.61 0.55 -0.08
C SER A 63 -8.43 -0.15 -1.43
N ARG A 64 -9.52 -0.78 -1.88
CA ARG A 64 -9.57 -1.43 -3.21
C ARG A 64 -9.29 -0.44 -4.35
N LYS A 65 -9.80 0.79 -4.23
CA LYS A 65 -9.64 1.82 -5.27
C LYS A 65 -8.18 2.25 -5.41
N LEU A 66 -7.48 2.53 -4.30
CA LEU A 66 -6.06 2.85 -4.35
C LEU A 66 -5.25 1.67 -4.89
N THR A 67 -5.57 0.45 -4.47
CA THR A 67 -4.94 -0.77 -4.99
C THR A 67 -5.05 -0.85 -6.51
N GLY A 68 -6.22 -0.60 -7.08
CA GLY A 68 -6.41 -0.57 -8.54
C GLY A 68 -5.53 0.49 -9.22
N ILE A 69 -5.51 1.72 -8.68
CA ILE A 69 -4.67 2.81 -9.20
C ILE A 69 -3.18 2.43 -9.18
N LEU A 70 -2.72 1.80 -8.09
CA LEU A 70 -1.32 1.37 -7.95
C LEU A 70 -0.98 0.23 -8.92
N LEU A 71 -1.89 -0.73 -9.10
CA LEU A 71 -1.69 -1.86 -10.01
C LEU A 71 -1.59 -1.41 -11.49
N ASP A 72 -2.28 -0.33 -11.86
CA ASP A 72 -2.22 0.26 -13.20
C ASP A 72 -1.01 1.18 -13.41
N ARG A 73 -0.34 1.61 -12.32
CA ARG A 73 0.85 2.45 -12.40
C ARG A 73 2.00 1.70 -13.07
N LYS A 74 2.74 2.41 -13.94
CA LYS A 74 3.86 1.86 -14.71
C LYS A 74 5.18 2.15 -14.05
N PHE A 75 6.09 1.18 -14.12
CA PHE A 75 7.41 1.21 -13.54
C PHE A 75 8.46 0.76 -14.56
N ASN A 76 9.68 1.26 -14.35
CA ASN A 76 10.86 0.77 -15.01
C ASN A 76 11.60 -0.13 -14.03
N THR A 77 11.84 -1.37 -14.42
CA THR A 77 12.55 -2.35 -13.60
C THR A 77 13.69 -2.94 -14.40
N ARG A 78 14.76 -3.35 -13.72
CA ARG A 78 15.88 -4.06 -14.34
C ARG A 78 15.45 -5.45 -14.78
N LYS A 79 14.63 -6.14 -13.98
CA LYS A 79 14.22 -7.53 -14.25
C LYS A 79 13.09 -7.67 -15.27
N TYR A 80 12.10 -6.78 -15.26
CA TYR A 80 10.90 -6.90 -16.11
C TYR A 80 10.84 -5.87 -17.24
N GLY A 81 11.84 -4.99 -17.34
CA GLY A 81 11.96 -3.98 -18.37
C GLY A 81 11.23 -2.68 -18.03
N GLN A 82 11.14 -1.81 -19.04
CA GLN A 82 10.58 -0.47 -18.92
C GLN A 82 9.06 -0.45 -19.14
N ASN A 83 8.41 0.57 -18.57
CA ASN A 83 7.01 0.93 -18.79
C ASN A 83 6.01 -0.22 -18.53
N GLN A 84 6.32 -1.11 -17.58
CA GLN A 84 5.45 -2.23 -17.21
C GLN A 84 4.50 -1.82 -16.09
N THR A 85 3.23 -2.20 -16.17
CA THR A 85 2.30 -1.99 -15.04
C THR A 85 2.72 -2.84 -13.85
N LEU A 86 2.44 -2.37 -12.64
CA LEU A 86 2.69 -3.15 -11.43
C LEU A 86 1.94 -4.48 -11.45
N LEU A 87 0.72 -4.51 -12.01
CA LEU A 87 -0.01 -5.77 -12.24
C LEU A 87 0.79 -6.76 -13.11
N ALA A 88 1.39 -6.29 -14.21
CA ALA A 88 2.18 -7.15 -15.09
C ALA A 88 3.46 -7.66 -14.40
N ILE A 89 4.12 -6.78 -13.63
CA ILE A 89 5.30 -7.13 -12.83
C ILE A 89 4.97 -8.22 -11.81
N LEU A 90 3.95 -8.00 -10.98
CA LEU A 90 3.51 -8.95 -9.95
C LEU A 90 3.01 -10.26 -10.57
N ALA A 91 2.33 -10.20 -11.72
CA ALA A 91 1.86 -11.39 -12.42
C ALA A 91 3.02 -12.26 -12.92
N ARG A 92 4.06 -11.67 -13.50
CA ARG A 92 5.26 -12.41 -13.93
C ARG A 92 6.05 -12.95 -12.75
N GLN A 93 6.25 -12.13 -11.72
CA GLN A 93 6.99 -12.52 -10.52
C GLN A 93 6.37 -13.72 -9.80
N ASN A 94 5.03 -13.74 -9.70
CA ASN A 94 4.28 -14.73 -8.93
C ASN A 94 3.60 -15.79 -9.81
N ARG A 95 3.97 -15.88 -11.10
CA ARG A 95 3.43 -16.86 -12.07
C ARG A 95 1.89 -16.85 -12.13
N LEU A 96 1.30 -15.66 -12.13
CA LEU A 96 -0.15 -15.46 -12.15
C LEU A 96 -0.73 -15.46 -13.57
N GLU A 97 0.10 -15.60 -14.60
CA GLU A 97 -0.32 -15.57 -16.01
C GLU A 97 -1.29 -16.70 -16.38
N LYS A 98 -1.25 -17.80 -15.62
CA LYS A 98 -2.21 -18.92 -15.74
C LYS A 98 -3.63 -18.57 -15.32
N TYR A 99 -3.84 -17.46 -14.61
CA TYR A 99 -5.16 -17.01 -14.18
C TYR A 99 -5.76 -16.01 -15.18
N GLY A 100 -7.09 -16.05 -15.31
CA GLY A 100 -7.86 -15.04 -16.02
C GLY A 100 -7.73 -13.65 -15.37
N THR A 101 -8.16 -12.62 -16.09
CA THR A 101 -7.94 -11.21 -15.73
C THR A 101 -8.39 -10.87 -14.30
N ASP A 102 -9.62 -11.24 -13.93
CA ASP A 102 -10.18 -10.89 -12.62
C ASP A 102 -9.46 -11.58 -11.46
N GLU A 103 -9.19 -12.88 -11.61
CA GLU A 103 -8.49 -13.67 -10.59
C GLU A 103 -7.02 -13.23 -10.46
N ARG A 104 -6.39 -12.88 -11.59
CA ARG A 104 -5.04 -12.30 -11.60
C ARG A 104 -5.01 -10.96 -10.87
N PHE A 105 -5.97 -10.08 -11.13
CA PHE A 105 -6.10 -8.80 -10.46
C PHE A 105 -6.30 -8.97 -8.94
N LYS A 106 -7.19 -9.88 -8.54
CA LYS A 106 -7.45 -10.19 -7.12
C LYS A 106 -6.21 -10.71 -6.40
N ARG A 107 -5.46 -11.62 -7.02
CA ARG A 107 -4.22 -12.17 -6.45
C ARG A 107 -3.11 -11.12 -6.37
N ALA A 108 -2.92 -10.33 -7.42
CA ALA A 108 -1.95 -9.24 -7.41
C ALA A 108 -2.31 -8.17 -6.37
N SER A 109 -3.60 -7.85 -6.22
CA SER A 109 -4.09 -6.96 -5.15
C SER A 109 -3.72 -7.48 -3.77
N LYS A 110 -3.88 -8.78 -3.53
CA LYS A 110 -3.52 -9.39 -2.24
C LYS A 110 -2.00 -9.29 -1.99
N ILE A 111 -1.18 -9.62 -2.98
CA ILE A 111 0.28 -9.53 -2.87
C ILE A 111 0.71 -8.10 -2.54
N LEU A 112 0.21 -7.11 -3.29
CA LEU A 112 0.51 -5.70 -3.04
C LEU A 112 0.10 -5.27 -1.64
N GLN A 113 -1.06 -5.71 -1.16
CA GLN A 113 -1.54 -5.37 0.19
C GLN A 113 -0.73 -6.07 1.29
N ASP A 114 -0.21 -7.27 1.04
CA ASP A 114 0.68 -7.98 1.96
C ASP A 114 2.06 -7.30 2.03
N ASP A 115 2.51 -6.66 0.95
CA ASP A 115 3.76 -5.87 0.87
C ASP A 115 3.64 -4.47 1.50
N ILE A 116 2.42 -4.01 1.80
CA ILE A 116 2.15 -2.71 2.44
C ILE A 116 1.83 -2.91 3.93
N ASN A 117 2.78 -2.54 4.78
CA ASN A 117 2.59 -2.51 6.22
C ASN A 117 2.22 -1.10 6.70
N VAL A 118 1.14 -0.99 7.46
CA VAL A 118 0.69 0.27 8.06
C VAL A 118 0.55 0.07 9.56
N SER A 119 1.22 0.92 10.33
CA SER A 119 1.14 0.91 11.79
C SER A 119 0.87 2.30 12.34
N LYS A 120 0.11 2.38 13.44
CA LYS A 120 -0.18 3.62 14.16
C LYS A 120 0.44 3.56 15.54
N ALA A 121 1.26 4.54 15.88
CA ALA A 121 1.82 4.70 17.21
C ALA A 121 0.70 5.10 18.20
N ARG A 122 0.51 4.33 19.28
CA ARG A 122 -0.60 4.54 20.23
C ARG A 122 -0.57 5.89 20.95
N LEU A 123 0.62 6.38 21.27
CA LEU A 123 0.79 7.60 22.08
C LEU A 123 0.78 8.89 21.24
N THR A 124 1.28 8.82 20.02
CA THR A 124 1.49 10.00 19.16
C THR A 124 0.57 10.03 17.95
N SER A 125 -0.19 8.96 17.70
CA SER A 125 -0.98 8.76 16.48
C SER A 125 -0.19 8.85 15.17
N ILE A 126 1.16 8.84 15.23
CA ILE A 126 2.02 8.83 14.04
C ILE A 126 1.76 7.53 13.27
N ILE A 127 1.51 7.67 11.98
CA ILE A 127 1.34 6.53 11.08
C ILE A 127 2.68 6.25 10.40
N THR A 128 3.10 4.99 10.41
CA THR A 128 4.26 4.51 9.66
C THR A 128 3.78 3.60 8.55
N LEU A 129 4.17 3.92 7.32
CA LEU A 129 3.94 3.15 6.12
C LEU A 129 5.27 2.54 5.68
N ASP A 130 5.35 1.21 5.67
CA ASP A 130 6.49 0.48 5.12
C ASP A 130 6.00 -0.29 3.89
N VAL A 131 6.71 -0.14 2.77
CA VAL A 131 6.39 -0.84 1.52
C VAL A 131 7.60 -1.64 1.07
N GLY A 132 7.41 -2.95 0.93
CA GLY A 132 8.42 -3.87 0.41
C GLY A 132 8.37 -3.97 -1.11
N ALA A 133 9.54 -4.07 -1.75
CA ALA A 133 9.67 -4.35 -3.17
C ALA A 133 10.95 -5.15 -3.46
N PHE A 134 10.97 -5.89 -4.57
CA PHE A 134 12.15 -6.65 -5.02
C PHE A 134 13.21 -5.79 -5.72
N GLU A 135 12.86 -4.55 -6.08
CA GLU A 135 13.72 -3.53 -6.67
C GLU A 135 13.39 -2.15 -6.04
N PRO A 136 14.37 -1.24 -5.94
CA PRO A 136 14.18 0.09 -5.37
C PRO A 136 13.43 1.04 -6.32
#